data_AF-A0A9P6TFX2-F1
#
_entry.id   AF-A0A9P6TFX2-F1
#
_cell.length_a   1.000
_cell.length_b   1.000
_cell.length_c   1.000
_cell.angle_alpha   90.00
_cell.angle_beta   90.00
_cell.angle_gamma   90.00
#
_symmetry.space_group_name_H-M   'P 1'
#
loop_
_entity.id
_entity.type
_entity.pdbx_description
1 polymer ?
#
loop_
_entity_poly.entity_id
_entity_poly.type
_entity_poly.pdbx_seq_one_letter_code
_entity_poly.pdbx_strand_id
1 'polypeptide(L)'
;MSTLVSSALLSKVWNYVFIPVWLAQAAMLHPYYEPNETYRTIRLILAPIVIYLLFSSQPKRLIQPIEDYMHINYGLVAIPTFHITCCALQYAFQRGPVLKSDLEPKKKMKRARESDLTESESASATCSDSAEVIKSPQQNLSTDHNNLIENSLKSKSLKPIFFKKRRDKRGKIPSWAELSKFSLGLVFSPRCLEYTWAPPASVLSRGPKKSVAWFVLEEVVRLIGNQICLIAFAIFALPATQYPGGPYAFVTEVWGVPDSAVLRYLSQYWLLGAYGAIGLHAFTIIGSFWNLVEVVWFTLTSRLLPGEWAPKPFNPTLYPTLFNDPTWRTSLTEFWGKGWHSVFRRDFMYCGAIPAAKLASPLGPTASRLAGLMGAMLMSGIMHEWGLISIVKDFDSSFRTTKFFLMIGVGIAIEAIIKQVTGYKVSGNLGRIWTFGWITLWCTLMMDAWLARGMGKAGIRTPCEVTDWSWPRFFVPLGPILPDRFLDQFKFASTI
;
A
#
# COMPACT_ATOMS: atom_id res chain seq x y z
N MET A 1 30.91 -17.61 26.08
CA MET A 1 30.17 -17.74 24.80
C MET A 1 28.66 -17.62 24.98
N SER A 2 28.02 -18.33 25.93
CA SER A 2 26.55 -18.24 26.15
C SER A 2 26.07 -16.84 26.60
N THR A 3 26.85 -16.11 27.39
CA THR A 3 26.57 -14.72 27.82
C THR A 3 26.69 -13.68 26.70
N LEU A 4 27.59 -13.90 25.74
CA LEU A 4 27.75 -13.06 24.55
C LEU A 4 26.64 -13.32 23.52
N VAL A 5 26.26 -14.59 23.33
CA VAL A 5 25.13 -14.97 22.48
C VAL A 5 23.81 -14.49 23.09
N SER A 6 23.63 -14.59 24.42
CA SER A 6 22.42 -14.09 25.09
C SER A 6 22.32 -12.57 25.03
N SER A 7 23.42 -11.83 25.28
CA SER A 7 23.43 -10.36 25.17
C SER A 7 23.20 -9.87 23.74
N ALA A 8 23.78 -10.53 22.73
CA ALA A 8 23.54 -10.21 21.33
C ALA A 8 22.09 -10.50 20.91
N LEU A 9 21.51 -11.62 21.36
CA LEU A 9 20.11 -11.96 21.10
C LEU A 9 19.14 -10.97 21.79
N LEU A 10 19.39 -10.65 23.07
CA LEU A 10 18.65 -9.63 23.83
C LEU A 10 18.71 -8.26 23.16
N SER A 11 19.88 -7.85 22.65
CA SER A 11 20.05 -6.58 21.95
C SER A 11 19.23 -6.50 20.65
N LYS A 12 19.09 -7.62 19.93
CA LYS A 12 18.29 -7.69 18.69
C LYS A 12 16.80 -7.67 18.98
N VAL A 13 16.34 -8.37 20.03
CA VAL A 13 14.94 -8.32 20.48
C VAL A 13 14.55 -6.92 20.92
N TRP A 14 15.47 -6.21 21.59
CA TRP A 14 15.23 -4.84 22.06
C TRP A 14 14.89 -3.85 20.92
N ASN A 15 15.43 -4.07 19.72
CA ASN A 15 15.15 -3.24 18.54
C ASN A 15 13.70 -3.35 18.02
N TYR A 16 12.91 -4.28 18.55
CA TYR A 16 11.51 -4.53 18.20
C TYR A 16 10.54 -4.32 19.37
N VAL A 17 10.97 -3.69 20.46
CA VAL A 17 10.12 -3.38 21.64
C VAL A 17 8.92 -2.50 21.29
N PHE A 18 8.97 -1.76 20.18
CA PHE A 18 7.79 -1.02 19.69
C PHE A 18 6.61 -1.95 19.34
N ILE A 19 6.85 -3.22 18.97
CA ILE A 19 5.80 -4.17 18.55
C ILE A 19 4.78 -4.42 19.66
N PRO A 20 5.15 -4.88 20.88
CA PRO A 20 4.17 -5.12 21.93
C PRO A 20 3.42 -3.84 22.35
N VAL A 21 4.09 -2.68 22.36
CA VAL A 21 3.45 -1.39 22.67
C VAL A 21 2.43 -1.01 21.59
N TRP A 22 2.78 -1.22 20.32
CA TRP A 22 1.90 -0.96 19.18
C TRP A 22 0.71 -1.92 19.13
N LEU A 23 0.91 -3.21 19.44
CA LEU A 23 -0.17 -4.19 19.58
C LEU A 23 -1.11 -3.85 20.74
N ALA A 24 -0.59 -3.36 21.87
CA ALA A 24 -1.41 -2.88 22.97
C ALA A 24 -2.25 -1.65 22.56
N GLN A 25 -1.65 -0.72 21.82
CA GLN A 25 -2.37 0.42 21.25
C GLN A 25 -3.49 -0.04 20.30
N ALA A 26 -3.23 -1.05 19.46
CA ALA A 26 -4.21 -1.66 18.57
C ALA A 26 -5.33 -2.38 19.34
N ALA A 27 -5.02 -3.11 20.42
CA ALA A 27 -6.01 -3.81 21.23
C ALA A 27 -7.07 -2.86 21.82
N MET A 28 -6.68 -1.63 22.14
CA MET A 28 -7.60 -0.60 22.67
C MET A 28 -8.57 -0.04 21.62
N LEU A 29 -8.43 -0.42 20.35
CA LEU A 29 -9.43 -0.17 19.31
C LEU A 29 -10.57 -1.20 19.30
N HIS A 30 -10.46 -2.25 20.10
CA HIS A 30 -11.50 -3.27 20.22
C HIS A 30 -12.85 -2.61 20.59
N PRO A 31 -14.00 -3.04 20.03
CA PRO A 31 -15.31 -2.44 20.29
C PRO A 31 -15.69 -2.34 21.77
N TYR A 32 -15.11 -3.20 22.61
CA TYR A 32 -15.27 -3.14 24.07
C TYR A 32 -14.56 -1.91 24.70
N TYR A 33 -13.36 -1.55 24.24
CA TYR A 33 -12.53 -0.48 24.80
C TYR A 33 -12.70 0.86 24.10
N GLU A 34 -12.92 0.87 22.77
CA GLU A 34 -13.00 2.09 21.96
C GLU A 34 -13.97 3.15 22.50
N PRO A 35 -15.17 2.81 23.02
CA PRO A 35 -16.11 3.80 23.53
C PRO A 35 -15.65 4.54 24.78
N ASN A 36 -14.70 3.98 25.54
CA ASN A 36 -14.26 4.51 26.83
C ASN A 36 -13.12 5.53 26.63
N GLU A 37 -13.31 6.74 27.17
CA GLU A 37 -12.39 7.86 27.02
C GLU A 37 -11.00 7.62 27.63
N THR A 38 -10.90 6.86 28.72
CA THR A 38 -9.60 6.53 29.32
C THR A 38 -8.73 5.76 28.35
N TYR A 39 -9.26 4.73 27.68
CA TYR A 39 -8.51 3.96 26.68
C TYR A 39 -8.19 4.79 25.43
N ARG A 40 -9.01 5.79 25.09
CA ARG A 40 -8.66 6.76 24.03
C ARG A 40 -7.46 7.61 24.42
N THR A 41 -7.45 8.14 25.63
CA THR A 41 -6.32 8.91 26.16
C THR A 41 -5.05 8.08 26.23
N ILE A 42 -5.15 6.81 26.65
CA ILE A 42 -4.00 5.90 26.66
C ILE A 42 -3.48 5.68 25.22
N ARG A 43 -4.35 5.41 24.24
CA ARG A 43 -3.93 5.30 22.82
C ARG A 43 -3.21 6.55 22.31
N LEU A 44 -3.67 7.74 22.72
CA LEU A 44 -3.02 9.02 22.38
C LEU A 44 -1.63 9.13 22.99
N ILE A 45 -1.45 8.73 24.25
CA ILE A 45 -0.15 8.75 24.95
C ILE A 45 0.81 7.69 24.38
N LEU A 46 0.30 6.52 23.99
CA LEU A 46 1.13 5.45 23.42
C LEU A 46 1.70 5.80 22.04
N ALA A 47 1.02 6.65 21.25
CA ALA A 47 1.47 7.01 19.92
C ALA A 47 2.89 7.61 19.88
N PRO A 48 3.23 8.69 20.63
CA PRO A 48 4.59 9.22 20.65
C PRO A 48 5.62 8.21 21.20
N ILE A 49 5.22 7.30 22.10
CA ILE A 49 6.10 6.26 22.63
C ILE A 49 6.43 5.24 21.52
N VAL A 50 5.43 4.75 20.79
CA VAL A 50 5.62 3.84 19.66
C VAL A 50 6.53 4.47 18.61
N ILE A 51 6.25 5.73 18.25
CA ILE A 51 7.04 6.47 17.25
C ILE A 51 8.48 6.64 17.73
N TYR A 52 8.70 7.07 18.98
CA TYR A 52 10.05 7.21 19.53
C TYR A 52 10.82 5.87 19.51
N LEU A 53 10.19 4.78 19.99
CA LEU A 53 10.82 3.46 19.99
C LEU A 53 11.15 3.00 18.58
N LEU A 54 10.25 3.21 17.63
CA LEU A 54 10.41 2.80 16.24
C LEU A 54 11.58 3.52 15.56
N PHE A 55 11.68 4.84 15.71
CA PHE A 55 12.75 5.64 15.11
C PHE A 55 14.10 5.42 15.80
N SER A 56 14.13 5.41 17.14
CA SER A 56 15.38 5.22 17.90
C SER A 56 16.05 3.87 17.65
N SER A 57 15.27 2.84 17.29
CA SER A 57 15.78 1.50 16.97
C SER A 57 15.96 1.26 15.46
N GLN A 58 15.52 2.16 14.58
CA GLN A 58 15.65 1.98 13.13
C GLN A 58 17.09 1.74 12.66
N PRO A 59 18.10 2.56 13.04
CA PRO A 59 19.49 2.34 12.60
C PRO A 59 20.02 0.96 12.99
N LYS A 60 19.52 0.37 14.08
CA LYS A 60 19.91 -0.94 14.59
C LYS A 60 19.17 -2.10 13.91
N ARG A 61 18.07 -1.82 13.18
CA ARG A 61 17.34 -2.80 12.36
C ARG A 61 17.86 -2.90 10.93
N LEU A 62 18.70 -1.95 10.49
CA LEU A 62 19.28 -1.98 9.15
C LEU A 62 20.24 -3.16 8.98
N ILE A 63 20.08 -3.85 7.86
CA ILE A 63 20.98 -4.92 7.43
C ILE A 63 22.28 -4.28 6.95
N GLN A 64 23.41 -4.80 7.45
CA GLN A 64 24.75 -4.30 7.17
C GLN A 64 25.48 -5.25 6.19
N PRO A 65 26.40 -4.74 5.35
CA PRO A 65 26.71 -3.32 5.14
C PRO A 65 25.59 -2.58 4.39
N ILE A 66 25.26 -1.35 4.81
CA ILE A 66 24.11 -0.60 4.27
C ILE A 66 24.21 -0.39 2.76
N GLU A 67 25.41 -0.13 2.25
CA GLU A 67 25.72 0.10 0.84
C GLU A 67 25.37 -1.09 -0.07
N ASP A 68 25.44 -2.32 0.45
CA ASP A 68 25.03 -3.51 -0.30
C ASP A 68 23.52 -3.74 -0.18
N TYR A 69 22.95 -3.47 1.00
CA TYR A 69 21.57 -3.83 1.31
C TYR A 69 20.58 -2.65 1.21
N MET A 70 20.93 -1.56 0.52
CA MET A 70 20.11 -0.34 0.51
C MET A 70 18.66 -0.60 0.05
N HIS A 71 18.44 -1.34 -1.02
CA HIS A 71 17.11 -1.56 -1.60
C HIS A 71 16.28 -2.52 -0.73
N ILE A 72 16.95 -3.46 -0.04
CA ILE A 72 16.34 -4.34 0.95
C ILE A 72 15.95 -3.55 2.20
N ASN A 73 16.86 -2.72 2.72
CA ASN A 73 16.60 -1.85 3.88
C ASN A 73 15.49 -0.84 3.60
N TYR A 74 15.42 -0.31 2.38
CA TYR A 74 14.33 0.54 1.91
C TYR A 74 12.98 -0.16 2.13
N GLY A 75 12.81 -1.36 1.58
CA GLY A 75 11.56 -2.10 1.64
C GLY A 75 11.23 -2.74 3.00
N LEU A 76 12.23 -3.24 3.73
CA LEU A 76 12.03 -4.04 4.96
C LEU A 76 12.15 -3.23 6.25
N VAL A 77 12.79 -2.07 6.23
CA VAL A 77 13.03 -1.27 7.44
C VAL A 77 12.44 0.12 7.32
N ALA A 78 12.80 0.87 6.29
CA ALA A 78 12.43 2.28 6.19
C ALA A 78 10.93 2.47 5.90
N ILE A 79 10.40 1.79 4.89
CA ILE A 79 8.98 1.87 4.52
C ILE A 79 8.06 1.33 5.63
N PRO A 80 8.34 0.17 6.27
CA PRO A 80 7.57 -0.28 7.42
C PRO A 80 7.62 0.70 8.59
N THR A 81 8.77 1.36 8.84
CA THR A 81 8.86 2.37 9.90
C THR A 81 7.92 3.55 9.61
N PHE A 82 7.88 4.03 8.36
CA PHE A 82 6.92 5.06 7.96
C PHE A 82 5.46 4.60 8.10
N HIS A 83 5.15 3.39 7.62
CA HIS A 83 3.80 2.81 7.69
C HIS A 83 3.29 2.68 9.14
N ILE A 84 4.12 2.13 10.02
CA ILE A 84 3.77 1.92 11.43
C ILE A 84 3.58 3.26 12.14
N THR A 85 4.35 4.30 11.77
CA THR A 85 4.15 5.67 12.27
C THR A 85 2.78 6.22 11.90
N CYS A 86 2.40 6.07 10.63
CA CYS A 86 1.06 6.47 10.16
C CYS A 86 -0.04 5.69 10.89
N CYS A 87 0.15 4.38 11.08
CA CYS A 87 -0.78 3.54 11.82
C CYS A 87 -0.88 3.94 13.30
N ALA A 88 0.23 4.24 13.97
CA ALA A 88 0.24 4.66 15.36
C ALA A 88 -0.54 5.97 15.54
N LEU A 89 -0.39 6.93 14.62
CA LEU A 89 -1.19 8.17 14.60
C LEU A 89 -2.68 7.88 14.32
N GLN A 90 -2.97 7.04 13.33
CA GLN A 90 -4.35 6.65 13.03
C GLN A 90 -5.01 5.96 14.23
N TYR A 91 -4.30 5.05 14.90
CA TYR A 91 -4.79 4.37 16.09
C TYR A 91 -4.89 5.32 17.27
N ALA A 92 -4.11 6.39 17.35
CA ALA A 92 -4.26 7.39 18.41
C ALA A 92 -5.60 8.13 18.30
N PHE A 93 -5.94 8.56 17.09
CA PHE A 93 -7.05 9.49 16.83
C PHE A 93 -8.32 8.82 16.30
N GLN A 94 -8.30 7.50 16.05
CA GLN A 94 -9.47 6.76 15.59
C GLN A 94 -10.64 6.86 16.58
N ARG A 95 -11.81 7.17 16.01
CA ARG A 95 -13.11 7.19 16.69
C ARG A 95 -14.12 6.30 15.98
N GLY A 96 -14.90 5.56 16.77
CA GLY A 96 -15.93 4.67 16.29
C GLY A 96 -15.40 3.33 15.76
N PRO A 97 -16.30 2.50 15.20
CA PRO A 97 -16.01 1.11 14.86
C PRO A 97 -14.92 0.99 13.79
N VAL A 98 -14.07 -0.01 13.99
CA VAL A 98 -12.93 -0.32 13.13
C VAL A 98 -13.27 -1.43 12.15
N LEU A 99 -14.09 -2.40 12.53
CA LEU A 99 -14.57 -3.45 11.63
C LEU A 99 -15.86 -3.03 10.93
N LYS A 100 -15.99 -3.37 9.64
CA LYS A 100 -17.23 -3.14 8.88
C LYS A 100 -18.41 -3.91 9.45
N SER A 101 -18.18 -5.10 10.01
CA SER A 101 -19.21 -5.93 10.66
C SER A 101 -19.91 -5.19 11.80
N ASP A 102 -19.25 -4.25 12.47
CA ASP A 102 -19.81 -3.51 13.60
C ASP A 102 -20.76 -2.38 13.16
N LEU A 103 -20.73 -2.02 11.87
CA LEU A 103 -21.64 -1.05 11.26
C LEU A 103 -22.96 -1.69 10.80
N GLU A 104 -22.93 -2.97 10.41
CA GLU A 104 -24.08 -3.71 9.85
C GLU A 104 -25.29 -3.86 10.81
N PRO A 105 -25.13 -4.02 12.14
CA PRO A 105 -26.25 -4.11 13.08
C PRO A 105 -27.15 -2.87 13.03
N LYS A 106 -26.58 -1.69 12.78
CA LYS A 106 -27.34 -0.43 12.68
C LYS A 106 -28.09 -0.31 11.36
N LYS A 107 -27.58 -0.88 10.26
CA LYS A 107 -28.29 -0.87 8.96
C LYS A 107 -29.50 -1.79 8.96
N LYS A 108 -29.38 -3.02 9.51
CA LYS A 108 -30.55 -3.92 9.65
C LYS A 108 -31.63 -3.31 10.55
N MET A 109 -31.23 -2.69 11.66
CA MET A 109 -32.17 -2.05 12.60
C MET A 109 -32.79 -0.76 12.03
N LYS A 110 -32.06 0.00 11.20
CA LYS A 110 -32.60 1.18 10.50
C LYS A 110 -33.53 0.78 9.36
N ARG A 111 -33.20 -0.29 8.62
CA ARG A 111 -34.05 -0.85 7.55
C ARG A 111 -35.31 -1.50 8.10
N ALA A 112 -35.24 -2.15 9.26
CA ALA A 112 -36.40 -2.65 10.00
C ALA A 112 -37.31 -1.51 10.50
N ARG A 113 -36.70 -0.39 10.95
CA ARG A 113 -37.45 0.78 11.41
C ARG A 113 -38.05 1.60 10.27
N GLU A 114 -37.42 1.59 9.10
CA GLU A 114 -37.98 2.17 7.87
C GLU A 114 -39.06 1.25 7.27
N SER A 115 -38.94 -0.08 7.39
CA SER A 115 -40.01 -1.01 6.98
C SER A 115 -41.24 -0.93 7.88
N ASP A 116 -41.05 -0.77 9.20
CA ASP A 116 -42.16 -0.59 10.16
C ASP A 116 -42.92 0.73 9.96
N LEU A 117 -42.27 1.75 9.38
CA LEU A 117 -42.91 3.04 9.06
C LEU A 117 -43.61 3.02 7.69
N THR A 118 -43.21 2.13 6.78
CA THR A 118 -43.90 1.95 5.50
C THR A 118 -45.07 0.98 5.56
N GLU A 119 -45.09 0.03 6.52
CA GLU A 119 -46.25 -0.86 6.72
C GLU A 119 -47.45 -0.17 7.39
N SER A 120 -47.27 1.00 8.02
CA SER A 120 -48.38 1.79 8.57
C SER A 120 -49.02 2.76 7.57
N GLU A 121 -48.49 2.91 6.35
CA GLU A 121 -49.01 3.89 5.36
C GLU A 121 -49.49 3.27 4.03
N SER A 122 -49.44 1.95 3.82
CA SER A 122 -49.85 1.34 2.54
C SER A 122 -51.14 0.51 2.57
N ALA A 123 -51.99 0.65 3.59
CA ALA A 123 -53.35 0.12 3.55
C ALA A 123 -54.30 1.04 2.76
N SER A 124 -53.97 1.36 1.51
CA SER A 124 -54.95 1.77 0.48
C SER A 124 -54.29 1.83 -0.90
N ALA A 125 -55.08 1.44 -1.90
CA ALA A 125 -54.85 1.54 -3.35
C ALA A 125 -54.29 0.28 -4.06
N THR A 126 -55.25 -0.34 -4.73
CA THR A 126 -55.30 -1.46 -5.69
C THR A 126 -54.49 -1.31 -7.00
N CYS A 127 -54.06 -2.48 -7.51
CA CYS A 127 -53.87 -2.98 -8.89
C CYS A 127 -53.83 -2.01 -10.11
N SER A 128 -52.81 -2.15 -10.99
CA SER A 128 -52.90 -2.89 -12.29
C SER A 128 -51.60 -2.87 -13.13
N ASP A 129 -51.37 -3.99 -13.82
CA ASP A 129 -50.71 -4.24 -15.12
C ASP A 129 -49.24 -3.87 -15.46
N SER A 130 -48.43 -4.94 -15.57
CA SER A 130 -47.71 -5.45 -16.76
C SER A 130 -47.07 -4.48 -17.77
N ALA A 131 -45.72 -4.52 -17.85
CA ALA A 131 -44.96 -4.67 -19.11
C ALA A 131 -43.44 -4.76 -18.84
N GLU A 132 -42.79 -5.77 -19.42
CA GLU A 132 -41.34 -5.94 -19.51
C GLU A 132 -40.67 -4.79 -20.28
N VAL A 133 -39.63 -4.18 -19.70
CA VAL A 133 -38.46 -3.68 -20.46
C VAL A 133 -37.22 -3.78 -19.55
N ILE A 134 -36.30 -4.67 -19.91
CA ILE A 134 -34.94 -4.73 -19.36
C ILE A 134 -34.20 -3.45 -19.78
N LYS A 135 -34.02 -2.51 -18.85
CA LYS A 135 -33.07 -1.40 -18.98
C LYS A 135 -32.02 -1.49 -17.88
N SER A 136 -30.79 -1.69 -18.32
CA SER A 136 -29.56 -1.55 -17.55
C SER A 136 -29.42 -0.13 -16.98
N PRO A 137 -29.03 0.07 -15.71
CA PRO A 137 -28.74 1.41 -15.22
C PRO A 137 -27.28 1.78 -15.50
N GLN A 138 -27.05 2.39 -16.67
CA GLN A 138 -26.04 3.45 -16.80
C GLN A 138 -26.63 4.72 -16.19
N GLN A 139 -25.93 5.32 -15.22
CA GLN A 139 -26.13 6.61 -14.48
C GLN A 139 -26.20 6.32 -12.96
N ASN A 140 -25.34 6.81 -12.06
CA ASN A 140 -24.72 8.14 -11.93
C ASN A 140 -23.32 8.03 -11.28
N LEU A 141 -22.27 8.43 -12.01
CA LEU A 141 -20.86 8.23 -11.60
C LEU A 141 -20.21 9.45 -10.93
N SER A 142 -20.97 10.50 -10.63
CA SER A 142 -20.47 11.75 -10.02
C SER A 142 -21.06 12.05 -8.63
N THR A 143 -22.12 11.37 -8.22
CA THR A 143 -22.87 11.70 -6.99
C THR A 143 -22.27 11.07 -5.73
N ASP A 144 -21.58 9.94 -5.84
CA ASP A 144 -21.14 9.17 -4.68
C ASP A 144 -19.87 9.74 -4.01
N HIS A 145 -19.01 10.41 -4.78
CA HIS A 145 -17.85 11.13 -4.24
C HIS A 145 -18.24 12.49 -3.63
N ASN A 146 -19.26 13.13 -4.19
CA ASN A 146 -19.85 14.35 -3.64
C ASN A 146 -20.49 14.06 -2.27
N ASN A 147 -21.24 12.96 -2.12
CA ASN A 147 -21.89 12.61 -0.86
C ASN A 147 -20.93 12.31 0.30
N LEU A 148 -19.74 11.73 0.05
CA LEU A 148 -18.77 11.48 1.13
C LEU A 148 -18.11 12.76 1.65
N ILE A 149 -17.85 13.72 0.76
CA ILE A 149 -17.26 15.01 1.11
C ILE A 149 -18.34 15.94 1.67
N GLU A 150 -19.54 15.92 1.12
CA GLU A 150 -20.68 16.74 1.56
C GLU A 150 -21.25 16.27 2.90
N ASN A 151 -21.27 14.95 3.18
CA ASN A 151 -21.59 14.43 4.52
C ASN A 151 -20.49 14.76 5.55
N SER A 152 -19.24 14.94 5.11
CA SER A 152 -18.16 15.44 5.97
C SER A 152 -18.26 16.96 6.21
N LEU A 153 -18.83 17.72 5.26
CA LEU A 153 -18.93 19.18 5.31
C LEU A 153 -20.23 19.69 5.95
N LYS A 154 -21.34 18.93 5.89
CA LYS A 154 -22.62 19.25 6.57
C LYS A 154 -22.59 19.02 8.10
N SER A 155 -21.48 18.56 8.65
CA SER A 155 -21.27 18.39 10.09
C SER A 155 -20.90 19.72 10.79
N LYS A 156 -21.72 20.77 10.68
CA LYS A 156 -21.66 21.93 11.59
C LYS A 156 -23.04 22.55 11.85
N SER A 157 -23.81 21.92 12.74
CA SER A 157 -24.42 22.58 13.91
C SER A 157 -24.89 21.49 14.88
N LEU A 158 -23.97 20.93 15.66
CA LEU A 158 -24.37 20.14 16.83
C LEU A 158 -24.79 21.15 17.90
N LYS A 159 -26.10 21.45 17.96
CA LYS A 159 -26.72 21.96 19.19
C LYS A 159 -26.30 21.02 20.34
N PRO A 160 -26.13 21.52 21.58
CA PRO A 160 -25.73 20.68 22.69
C PRO A 160 -26.86 19.67 22.96
N ILE A 161 -26.74 18.50 22.35
CA ILE A 161 -27.59 17.37 22.68
C ILE A 161 -27.14 16.96 24.06
N PHE A 162 -27.98 17.26 25.05
CA PHE A 162 -27.90 16.70 26.39
C PHE A 162 -27.61 15.19 26.25
N PHE A 163 -26.39 14.77 26.55
CA PHE A 163 -26.01 13.37 26.55
C PHE A 163 -26.73 12.72 27.73
N LYS A 164 -27.94 12.22 27.47
CA LYS A 164 -28.62 11.30 28.36
C LYS A 164 -27.67 10.11 28.54
N LYS A 165 -27.14 9.96 29.75
CA LYS A 165 -26.21 8.92 30.21
C LYS A 165 -26.50 7.60 29.48
N ARG A 166 -25.65 7.25 28.50
CA ARG A 166 -25.84 6.08 27.66
C ARG A 166 -25.70 4.86 28.56
N ARG A 167 -26.82 4.18 28.84
CA ARG A 167 -26.88 2.99 29.67
C ARG A 167 -25.88 1.97 29.12
N ASP A 168 -24.96 1.58 29.98
CA ASP A 168 -23.77 0.80 29.70
C ASP A 168 -24.15 -0.65 29.40
N LYS A 169 -24.55 -0.95 28.16
CA LYS A 169 -24.57 -2.34 27.67
C LYS A 169 -23.15 -2.71 27.25
N ARG A 170 -22.19 -2.65 28.18
CA ARG A 170 -20.86 -3.21 27.97
C ARG A 170 -21.06 -4.72 27.82
N GLY A 171 -20.65 -5.26 26.66
CA GLY A 171 -20.64 -6.70 26.42
C GLY A 171 -19.70 -7.43 27.38
N LYS A 172 -19.50 -8.73 27.18
CA LYS A 172 -18.51 -9.49 27.95
C LYS A 172 -17.11 -8.90 27.72
N ILE A 173 -16.28 -8.85 28.77
CA ILE A 173 -14.85 -8.49 28.64
C ILE A 173 -14.20 -9.47 27.64
N PRO A 174 -13.52 -8.97 26.60
CA PRO A 174 -12.91 -9.84 25.60
C PRO A 174 -11.78 -10.66 26.22
N SER A 175 -11.64 -11.92 25.77
CA SER A 175 -10.54 -12.76 26.23
C SER A 175 -9.20 -12.28 25.63
N TRP A 176 -8.08 -12.69 26.23
CA TRP A 176 -6.75 -12.39 25.68
C TRP A 176 -6.57 -12.95 24.27
N ALA A 177 -7.20 -14.10 23.96
CA ALA A 177 -7.19 -14.68 22.62
C ALA A 177 -7.93 -13.79 21.61
N GLU A 178 -9.11 -13.27 21.99
CA GLU A 178 -9.89 -12.34 21.16
C GLU A 178 -9.11 -11.05 20.88
N LEU A 179 -8.54 -10.43 21.91
CA LEU A 179 -7.73 -9.21 21.76
C LEU A 179 -6.49 -9.43 20.91
N SER A 180 -5.82 -10.58 21.06
CA SER A 180 -4.65 -10.92 20.26
C SER A 180 -5.03 -11.06 18.79
N LYS A 181 -6.09 -11.81 18.47
CA LYS A 181 -6.59 -11.96 17.09
C LYS A 181 -7.03 -10.64 16.48
N PHE A 182 -7.71 -9.79 17.25
CA PHE A 182 -8.12 -8.46 16.80
C PHE A 182 -6.91 -7.57 16.47
N SER A 183 -5.93 -7.51 17.38
CA SER A 183 -4.75 -6.65 17.23
C SER A 183 -3.83 -7.13 16.10
N LEU A 184 -3.56 -8.43 16.03
CA LEU A 184 -2.79 -9.03 14.95
C LEU A 184 -3.50 -8.86 13.60
N GLY A 185 -4.81 -9.08 13.57
CA GLY A 185 -5.61 -8.84 12.37
C GLY A 185 -5.51 -7.39 11.89
N LEU A 186 -5.44 -6.41 12.80
CA LEU A 186 -5.36 -4.99 12.44
C LEU A 186 -3.99 -4.61 11.86
N VAL A 187 -2.93 -5.17 12.45
CA VAL A 187 -1.53 -4.90 12.10
C VAL A 187 -1.12 -5.62 10.82
N PHE A 188 -1.54 -6.87 10.64
CA PHE A 188 -1.14 -7.72 9.52
C PHE A 188 -2.18 -7.81 8.41
N SER A 189 -3.30 -7.08 8.47
CA SER A 189 -4.31 -7.16 7.40
C SER A 189 -3.71 -6.73 6.06
N PRO A 190 -3.66 -7.62 5.05
CA PRO A 190 -2.90 -7.38 3.82
C PRO A 190 -3.49 -6.26 2.96
N ARG A 191 -4.77 -5.92 3.15
CA ARG A 191 -5.51 -4.94 2.33
C ARG A 191 -6.56 -4.11 3.08
N CYS A 192 -6.67 -4.31 4.39
CA CYS A 192 -7.66 -3.67 5.23
C CYS A 192 -9.14 -3.86 4.79
N LEU A 193 -9.47 -4.84 3.93
CA LEU A 193 -10.79 -4.95 3.28
C LEU A 193 -11.97 -5.16 4.24
N GLU A 194 -11.69 -5.68 5.44
CA GLU A 194 -12.68 -5.90 6.51
C GLU A 194 -12.87 -4.69 7.42
N TYR A 195 -12.02 -3.68 7.28
CA TYR A 195 -11.98 -2.52 8.15
C TYR A 195 -12.68 -1.32 7.52
N THR A 196 -13.16 -0.40 8.36
CA THR A 196 -13.83 0.83 7.92
C THR A 196 -12.92 1.76 7.13
N TRP A 197 -11.61 1.57 7.22
CA TRP A 197 -10.59 2.28 6.44
C TRP A 197 -10.28 1.67 5.07
N ALA A 198 -10.95 0.58 4.69
CA ALA A 198 -10.77 -0.03 3.37
C ALA A 198 -11.00 1.01 2.25
N PRO A 199 -10.25 0.93 1.14
CA PRO A 199 -10.59 1.71 -0.05
C PRO A 199 -12.03 1.41 -0.51
N PRO A 200 -12.69 2.36 -1.21
CA PRO A 200 -13.97 2.10 -1.85
C PRO A 200 -13.89 0.89 -2.78
N ALA A 201 -14.97 0.13 -2.92
CA ALA A 201 -15.01 -1.08 -3.75
C ALA A 201 -14.69 -0.80 -5.24
N SER A 202 -14.96 0.41 -5.72
CA SER A 202 -14.60 0.88 -7.07
C SER A 202 -13.09 1.06 -7.30
N VAL A 203 -12.31 1.08 -6.21
CA VAL A 203 -10.84 1.14 -6.21
C VAL A 203 -10.25 -0.23 -5.92
N LEU A 204 -10.68 -0.86 -4.82
CA LEU A 204 -10.22 -2.17 -4.41
C LEU A 204 -11.40 -2.99 -3.90
N SER A 205 -11.84 -3.95 -4.70
CA SER A 205 -12.85 -4.92 -4.32
C SER A 205 -12.24 -6.17 -3.70
N ARG A 206 -13.07 -6.98 -3.05
CA ARG A 206 -12.69 -8.34 -2.69
C ARG A 206 -12.38 -9.14 -3.96
N GLY A 207 -11.45 -10.09 -3.83
CA GLY A 207 -11.13 -11.04 -4.89
C GLY A 207 -12.29 -12.02 -5.15
N PRO A 208 -12.24 -12.74 -6.28
CA PRO A 208 -13.23 -13.76 -6.61
C PRO A 208 -13.25 -14.87 -5.54
N LYS A 209 -14.41 -15.51 -5.37
CA LYS A 209 -14.53 -16.71 -4.52
C LYS A 209 -13.82 -17.87 -5.22
N LYS A 210 -12.85 -18.48 -4.54
CA LYS A 210 -12.06 -19.62 -5.02
C LYS A 210 -11.65 -20.51 -3.85
N SER A 211 -11.29 -21.76 -4.15
CA SER A 211 -10.75 -22.69 -3.15
C SER A 211 -9.34 -22.25 -2.71
N VAL A 212 -8.92 -22.68 -1.52
CA VAL A 212 -7.57 -22.40 -1.02
C VAL A 212 -6.50 -23.04 -1.91
N ALA A 213 -6.73 -24.26 -2.39
CA ALA A 213 -5.81 -24.94 -3.31
C ALA A 213 -5.62 -24.17 -4.63
N TRP A 214 -6.72 -23.67 -5.20
CA TRP A 214 -6.65 -22.84 -6.42
C TRP A 214 -5.97 -21.50 -6.16
N PHE A 215 -6.22 -20.87 -5.00
CA PHE A 215 -5.51 -19.67 -4.59
C PHE A 215 -3.99 -19.91 -4.50
N VAL A 216 -3.56 -20.99 -3.85
CA VAL A 216 -2.14 -21.35 -3.74
C VAL A 216 -1.52 -21.57 -5.12
N LEU A 217 -2.19 -22.30 -6.01
CA LEU A 217 -1.72 -22.51 -7.38
C LEU A 217 -1.55 -21.17 -8.12
N GLU A 218 -2.53 -20.28 -8.06
CA GLU A 218 -2.45 -18.95 -8.68
C GLU A 218 -1.30 -18.10 -8.11
N GLU A 219 -1.07 -18.12 -6.79
CA GLU A 219 0.04 -17.38 -6.19
C GLU A 219 1.40 -17.96 -6.60
N VAL A 220 1.54 -19.28 -6.72
CA VAL A 220 2.77 -19.94 -7.21
C VAL A 220 3.02 -19.60 -8.68
N VAL A 221 2.01 -19.72 -9.54
CA VAL A 221 2.11 -19.33 -10.96
C VAL A 221 2.48 -17.86 -11.09
N ARG A 222 1.85 -16.98 -10.29
CA ARG A 222 2.16 -15.55 -10.27
C ARG A 222 3.60 -15.30 -9.83
N LEU A 223 4.08 -15.98 -8.81
CA LEU A 223 5.46 -15.86 -8.33
C LEU A 223 6.46 -16.23 -9.43
N ILE A 224 6.27 -17.38 -10.08
CA ILE A 224 7.15 -17.85 -11.17
C ILE A 224 7.12 -16.89 -12.36
N GLY A 225 5.92 -16.52 -12.82
CA GLY A 225 5.76 -15.60 -13.96
C GLY A 225 6.37 -14.23 -13.71
N ASN A 226 6.18 -13.68 -12.50
CA ASN A 226 6.78 -12.38 -12.13
C ASN A 226 8.30 -12.50 -11.94
N GLN A 227 8.84 -13.63 -11.47
CA GLN A 227 10.28 -13.85 -11.40
C GLN A 227 10.91 -13.85 -12.80
N ILE A 228 10.29 -14.54 -13.77
CA ILE A 228 10.74 -14.54 -15.17
C ILE A 228 10.74 -13.12 -15.73
N CYS A 229 9.64 -12.36 -15.53
CA CYS A 229 9.57 -10.98 -16.00
C CYS A 229 10.61 -10.08 -15.32
N LEU A 230 10.80 -10.22 -14.01
CA LEU A 230 11.83 -9.47 -13.27
C LEU A 230 13.23 -9.73 -13.84
N ILE A 231 13.57 -10.99 -14.12
CA ILE A 231 14.85 -11.35 -14.76
C ILE A 231 14.97 -10.70 -16.14
N ALA A 232 13.92 -10.79 -16.98
CA ALA A 232 13.92 -10.23 -18.32
C ALA A 232 14.20 -8.71 -18.33
N PHE A 233 13.58 -7.95 -17.42
CA PHE A 233 13.86 -6.52 -17.29
C PHE A 233 15.22 -6.23 -16.63
N ALA A 234 15.67 -7.06 -15.69
CA ALA A 234 16.95 -6.89 -15.00
C ALA A 234 18.16 -7.14 -15.92
N ILE A 235 18.04 -8.06 -16.88
CA ILE A 235 19.05 -8.35 -17.91
C ILE A 235 19.43 -7.09 -18.69
N PHE A 236 18.47 -6.20 -18.95
CA PHE A 236 18.75 -4.90 -19.55
C PHE A 236 19.15 -3.87 -18.50
N ALA A 237 18.33 -3.67 -17.46
CA ALA A 237 18.46 -2.52 -16.58
C ALA A 237 19.75 -2.50 -15.77
N LEU A 238 20.19 -3.65 -15.25
CA LEU A 238 21.36 -3.71 -14.37
C LEU A 238 22.66 -3.44 -15.14
N PRO A 239 22.96 -4.15 -16.26
CA PRO A 239 24.12 -3.84 -17.09
C PRO A 239 24.10 -2.40 -17.63
N ALA A 240 22.97 -1.93 -18.16
CA ALA A 240 22.83 -0.58 -18.70
C ALA A 240 23.10 0.52 -17.66
N THR A 241 22.78 0.27 -16.38
CA THR A 241 23.05 1.20 -15.27
C THR A 241 24.52 1.22 -14.86
N GLN A 242 25.20 0.08 -15.01
CA GLN A 242 26.60 -0.10 -14.61
C GLN A 242 27.58 0.23 -15.74
N TYR A 243 27.10 0.29 -16.99
CA TYR A 243 27.92 0.62 -18.15
C TYR A 243 28.41 2.09 -18.09
N PRO A 244 29.71 2.37 -18.35
CA PRO A 244 30.27 3.71 -18.22
C PRO A 244 29.57 4.79 -19.06
N GLY A 245 29.15 4.45 -20.29
CA GLY A 245 28.38 5.35 -21.16
C GLY A 245 26.86 5.31 -20.97
N GLY A 246 26.39 4.65 -19.90
CA GLY A 246 24.98 4.52 -19.55
C GLY A 246 24.16 3.66 -20.52
N PRO A 247 22.82 3.78 -20.50
CA PRO A 247 21.94 2.91 -21.27
C PRO A 247 22.08 3.09 -22.78
N TYR A 248 22.42 4.30 -23.25
CA TYR A 248 22.67 4.55 -24.66
C TYR A 248 23.88 3.75 -25.16
N ALA A 249 25.05 3.93 -24.53
CA ALA A 249 26.27 3.26 -24.92
C ALA A 249 26.17 1.74 -24.77
N PHE A 250 25.49 1.26 -23.71
CA PHE A 250 25.24 -0.18 -23.55
C PHE A 250 24.50 -0.77 -24.76
N VAL A 251 23.45 -0.10 -25.22
CA VAL A 251 22.64 -0.59 -26.35
C VAL A 251 23.39 -0.50 -27.68
N THR A 252 24.23 0.52 -27.88
CA THR A 252 25.01 0.65 -29.13
C THR A 252 26.26 -0.23 -29.16
N GLU A 253 27.01 -0.30 -28.06
CA GLU A 253 28.32 -0.95 -28.00
C GLU A 253 28.23 -2.44 -27.65
N VAL A 254 27.24 -2.84 -26.84
CA VAL A 254 27.05 -4.25 -26.43
C VAL A 254 26.01 -4.94 -27.30
N TRP A 255 24.85 -4.30 -27.54
CA TRP A 255 23.79 -4.91 -28.36
C TRP A 255 23.90 -4.60 -29.85
N GLY A 256 24.84 -3.74 -30.26
CA GLY A 256 25.09 -3.42 -31.66
C GLY A 256 23.95 -2.66 -32.35
N VAL A 257 23.07 -1.98 -31.60
CA VAL A 257 21.99 -1.18 -32.19
C VAL A 257 22.58 0.07 -32.85
N PRO A 258 22.19 0.41 -34.09
CA PRO A 258 22.72 1.60 -34.77
C PRO A 258 22.44 2.90 -34.02
N ASP A 259 23.42 3.81 -34.03
CA ASP A 259 23.28 5.16 -33.45
C ASP A 259 22.13 5.93 -34.13
N SER A 260 21.35 6.62 -33.30
CA SER A 260 20.36 7.58 -33.75
C SER A 260 20.06 8.61 -32.67
N ALA A 261 19.64 9.81 -33.07
CA ALA A 261 19.17 10.83 -32.13
C ALA A 261 17.99 10.34 -31.26
N VAL A 262 17.12 9.51 -31.83
CA VAL A 262 15.98 8.90 -31.13
C VAL A 262 16.47 7.96 -30.03
N LEU A 263 17.45 7.09 -30.32
CA LEU A 263 18.00 6.16 -29.34
C LEU A 263 18.69 6.91 -28.19
N ARG A 264 19.47 7.96 -28.50
CA ARG A 264 20.10 8.82 -27.48
C ARG A 264 19.07 9.41 -26.52
N TYR A 265 17.96 9.93 -27.04
CA TYR A 265 16.91 10.51 -26.21
C TYR A 265 16.09 9.45 -25.44
N LEU A 266 15.71 8.34 -26.09
CA LEU A 266 14.79 7.35 -25.52
C LEU A 266 15.44 6.34 -24.58
N SER A 267 16.73 6.04 -24.76
CA SER A 267 17.48 5.05 -23.97
C SER A 267 17.38 5.27 -22.46
N GLN A 268 17.46 6.53 -22.00
CA GLN A 268 17.26 6.86 -20.59
C GLN A 268 15.85 6.47 -20.15
N TYR A 269 14.81 6.86 -20.89
CA TYR A 269 13.43 6.54 -20.56
C TYR A 269 13.12 5.03 -20.61
N TRP A 270 13.77 4.26 -21.48
CA TRP A 270 13.68 2.80 -21.47
C TRP A 270 14.24 2.22 -20.17
N LEU A 271 15.38 2.73 -19.69
CA LEU A 271 15.94 2.33 -18.41
C LEU A 271 14.98 2.62 -17.25
N LEU A 272 14.35 3.80 -17.24
CA LEU A 272 13.33 4.16 -16.26
C LEU A 272 12.14 3.18 -16.29
N GLY A 273 11.63 2.87 -17.50
CA GLY A 273 10.55 1.91 -17.68
C GLY A 273 10.91 0.51 -17.16
N ALA A 274 12.13 0.06 -17.42
CA ALA A 274 12.63 -1.23 -16.95
C ALA A 274 12.71 -1.29 -15.41
N TYR A 275 13.22 -0.25 -14.74
CA TYR A 275 13.21 -0.21 -13.27
C TYR A 275 11.79 -0.15 -12.69
N GLY A 276 10.87 0.57 -13.33
CA GLY A 276 9.46 0.57 -12.96
C GLY A 276 8.85 -0.84 -13.01
N ALA A 277 9.17 -1.60 -14.06
CA ALA A 277 8.73 -2.99 -14.22
C ALA A 277 9.40 -3.92 -13.18
N ILE A 278 10.71 -3.79 -12.94
CA ILE A 278 11.41 -4.53 -11.88
C ILE A 278 10.74 -4.29 -10.53
N GLY A 279 10.44 -3.04 -10.18
CA GLY A 279 9.74 -2.69 -8.95
C GLY A 279 8.36 -3.34 -8.84
N LEU A 280 7.55 -3.28 -9.90
CA LEU A 280 6.22 -3.91 -9.95
C LEU A 280 6.30 -5.42 -9.74
N HIS A 281 7.21 -6.10 -10.45
CA HIS A 281 7.37 -7.55 -10.35
C HIS A 281 7.94 -7.95 -8.99
N ALA A 282 8.91 -7.22 -8.45
CA ALA A 282 9.48 -7.47 -7.13
C ALA A 282 8.41 -7.36 -6.03
N PHE A 283 7.59 -6.30 -6.06
CA PHE A 283 6.48 -6.13 -5.12
C PHE A 283 5.46 -7.26 -5.24
N THR A 284 5.18 -7.72 -6.45
CA THR A 284 4.26 -8.84 -6.68
C THR A 284 4.81 -10.15 -6.14
N ILE A 285 6.08 -10.44 -6.36
CA ILE A 285 6.77 -11.63 -5.81
C ILE A 285 6.72 -11.61 -4.27
N ILE A 286 7.08 -10.49 -3.65
CA ILE A 286 7.04 -10.34 -2.18
C ILE A 286 5.61 -10.53 -1.66
N GLY A 287 4.63 -9.91 -2.32
CA GLY A 287 3.22 -10.04 -1.95
C GLY A 287 2.72 -11.49 -2.06
N SER A 288 3.03 -12.18 -3.15
CA SER A 288 2.64 -13.58 -3.35
C SER A 288 3.35 -14.52 -2.37
N PHE A 289 4.63 -14.28 -2.07
CA PHE A 289 5.34 -15.01 -1.03
C PHE A 289 4.66 -14.87 0.34
N TRP A 290 4.33 -13.64 0.75
CA TRP A 290 3.63 -13.40 2.02
C TRP A 290 2.23 -14.00 2.04
N ASN A 291 1.49 -13.94 0.93
CA ASN A 291 0.19 -14.61 0.83
C ASN A 291 0.31 -16.12 1.09
N LEU A 292 1.34 -16.78 0.54
CA LEU A 292 1.59 -18.21 0.76
C LEU A 292 1.97 -18.50 2.21
N VAL A 293 2.82 -17.67 2.82
CA VAL A 293 3.17 -17.77 4.24
C VAL A 293 1.91 -17.62 5.11
N GLU A 294 1.03 -16.68 4.79
CA GLU A 294 -0.23 -16.49 5.51
C GLU A 294 -1.17 -17.69 5.34
N VAL A 295 -1.31 -18.27 4.15
CA VAL A 295 -2.09 -19.50 3.94
C VAL A 295 -1.58 -20.64 4.83
N VAL A 296 -0.26 -20.86 4.86
CA VAL A 296 0.37 -21.87 5.72
C VAL A 296 0.10 -21.54 7.18
N TRP A 297 0.30 -20.29 7.59
CA TRP A 297 0.08 -19.83 8.96
C TRP A 297 -1.37 -20.06 9.40
N PHE A 298 -2.37 -19.58 8.65
CA PHE A 298 -3.78 -19.77 8.97
C PHE A 298 -4.15 -21.25 8.99
N THR A 299 -3.61 -22.08 8.08
CA THR A 299 -3.90 -23.51 8.03
C THR A 299 -3.32 -24.26 9.23
N LEU A 300 -2.06 -23.99 9.58
CA LEU A 300 -1.39 -24.64 10.72
C LEU A 300 -2.00 -24.19 12.04
N THR A 301 -2.15 -22.88 12.25
CA THR A 301 -2.69 -22.34 13.51
C THR A 301 -4.15 -22.73 13.73
N SER A 302 -4.97 -22.84 12.69
CA SER A 302 -6.36 -23.34 12.82
C SER A 302 -6.44 -24.80 13.26
N ARG A 303 -5.38 -25.59 13.00
CA ARG A 303 -5.32 -27.02 13.37
C ARG A 303 -4.64 -27.24 14.73
N LEU A 304 -3.64 -26.42 15.05
CA LEU A 304 -2.78 -26.61 16.22
C LEU A 304 -3.26 -25.84 17.45
N LEU A 305 -3.91 -24.69 17.28
CA LEU A 305 -4.32 -23.86 18.42
C LEU A 305 -5.71 -24.28 18.95
N PRO A 306 -5.91 -24.25 20.29
CA PRO A 306 -7.19 -24.59 20.90
C PRO A 306 -8.27 -23.55 20.59
N GLY A 307 -9.54 -23.96 20.66
CA GLY A 307 -10.73 -23.26 20.15
C GLY A 307 -10.69 -21.72 20.06
N GLU A 308 -10.50 -21.02 21.18
CA GLU A 308 -10.50 -19.54 21.18
C GLU A 308 -9.27 -18.90 20.48
N TRP A 309 -8.13 -19.60 20.46
CA TRP A 309 -6.89 -19.13 19.84
C TRP A 309 -6.81 -19.45 18.35
N ALA A 310 -7.57 -20.44 17.88
CA ALA A 310 -7.66 -20.75 16.46
C ALA A 310 -8.20 -19.53 15.67
N PRO A 311 -7.51 -19.11 14.60
CA PRO A 311 -8.03 -18.08 13.73
C PRO A 311 -9.20 -18.62 12.89
N LYS A 312 -9.92 -17.71 12.23
CA LYS A 312 -10.90 -18.11 11.22
C LYS A 312 -10.16 -18.75 10.02
N PRO A 313 -10.81 -19.68 9.29
CA PRO A 313 -10.23 -20.25 8.08
C PRO A 313 -9.77 -19.17 7.10
N PHE A 314 -8.67 -19.45 6.39
CA PHE A 314 -8.14 -18.56 5.37
C PHE A 314 -9.22 -18.20 4.34
N ASN A 315 -9.38 -16.91 4.05
CA ASN A 315 -10.37 -16.42 3.11
C ASN A 315 -9.69 -15.76 1.90
N PRO A 316 -9.60 -16.46 0.75
CA PRO A 316 -8.96 -15.94 -0.47
C PRO A 316 -9.56 -14.62 -0.99
N THR A 317 -10.82 -14.31 -0.66
CA THR A 317 -11.46 -13.07 -1.14
C THR A 317 -10.86 -11.79 -0.53
N LEU A 318 -10.08 -11.92 0.56
CA LEU A 318 -9.38 -10.80 1.19
C LEU A 318 -8.03 -10.47 0.52
N TYR A 319 -7.62 -11.27 -0.45
CA TYR A 319 -6.33 -11.20 -1.13
C TYR A 319 -6.53 -10.97 -2.64
N PRO A 320 -7.13 -9.84 -3.07
CA PRO A 320 -7.10 -9.45 -4.47
C PRO A 320 -5.65 -9.24 -4.94
N THR A 321 -5.45 -9.20 -6.26
CA THR A 321 -4.15 -8.91 -6.85
C THR A 321 -3.59 -7.58 -6.33
N LEU A 322 -2.28 -7.54 -6.09
CA LEU A 322 -1.61 -6.34 -5.57
C LEU A 322 -1.70 -5.17 -6.55
N PHE A 323 -1.53 -5.46 -7.84
CA PHE A 323 -1.70 -4.52 -8.95
C PHE A 323 -2.91 -4.95 -9.79
N ASN A 324 -3.57 -3.96 -10.40
CA ASN A 324 -4.77 -4.18 -11.22
C ASN A 324 -4.52 -3.59 -12.61
N ASP A 325 -3.73 -4.30 -13.40
CA ASP A 325 -3.39 -3.97 -14.80
C ASP A 325 -2.94 -2.51 -15.00
N PRO A 326 -1.91 -2.03 -14.26
CA PRO A 326 -1.47 -0.64 -14.33
C PRO A 326 -1.00 -0.23 -15.74
N THR A 327 -0.40 -1.15 -16.49
CA THR A 327 0.09 -0.92 -17.87
C THR A 327 -1.03 -0.66 -18.89
N TRP A 328 -2.27 -1.03 -18.56
CA TRP A 328 -3.46 -0.85 -19.39
C TRP A 328 -4.27 0.39 -19.03
N ARG A 329 -3.86 1.14 -18.01
CA ARG A 329 -4.57 2.36 -17.60
C ARG A 329 -4.34 3.49 -18.59
N THR A 330 -5.38 4.29 -18.79
CA THR A 330 -5.42 5.34 -19.81
C THR A 330 -5.51 6.75 -19.22
N SER A 331 -5.45 6.87 -17.89
CA SER A 331 -5.37 8.13 -17.17
C SER A 331 -4.51 7.95 -15.92
N LEU A 332 -3.87 9.03 -15.46
CA LEU A 332 -3.15 9.10 -14.19
C LEU A 332 -4.07 8.79 -13.01
N THR A 333 -5.31 9.27 -13.07
CA THR A 333 -6.33 8.99 -12.05
C THR A 333 -6.59 7.49 -11.91
N GLU A 334 -6.71 6.76 -13.02
CA GLU A 334 -6.91 5.31 -12.98
C GLU A 334 -5.62 4.55 -12.66
N PHE A 335 -4.48 5.00 -13.18
CA PHE A 335 -3.18 4.42 -12.89
C PHE A 335 -2.91 4.42 -11.39
N TRP A 336 -2.90 5.59 -10.74
CA TRP A 336 -2.57 5.70 -9.31
C TRP A 336 -3.74 5.38 -8.38
N GLY A 337 -4.98 5.56 -8.87
CA GLY A 337 -6.18 5.34 -8.08
C GLY A 337 -6.66 3.89 -8.06
N LYS A 338 -6.40 3.11 -9.11
CA LYS A 338 -6.93 1.74 -9.26
C LYS A 338 -5.88 0.73 -9.72
N GLY A 339 -4.96 1.10 -10.60
CA GLY A 339 -4.00 0.20 -11.22
C GLY A 339 -2.81 -0.13 -10.32
N TRP A 340 -2.19 0.91 -9.76
CA TRP A 340 -1.12 0.81 -8.79
C TRP A 340 -1.66 0.32 -7.44
N HIS A 341 -0.80 -0.32 -6.66
CA HIS A 341 -1.20 -0.95 -5.42
C HIS A 341 -1.83 0.04 -4.42
N SER A 342 -2.78 -0.43 -3.61
CA SER A 342 -3.41 0.36 -2.54
C SER A 342 -2.82 0.14 -1.14
N VAL A 343 -1.64 -0.49 -1.02
CA VAL A 343 -0.97 -0.83 0.26
C VAL A 343 -0.93 0.36 1.21
N PHE A 344 -0.36 1.49 0.77
CA PHE A 344 -0.15 2.69 1.59
C PHE A 344 -1.27 3.72 1.47
N ARG A 345 -2.37 3.38 0.76
CA ARG A 345 -3.47 4.33 0.53
C ARG A 345 -4.04 4.84 1.85
N ARG A 346 -4.18 3.95 2.84
CA ARG A 346 -4.66 4.29 4.18
C ARG A 346 -3.81 5.40 4.81
N ASP A 347 -2.50 5.28 4.70
CA ASP A 347 -1.53 6.20 5.28
C ASP A 347 -1.63 7.57 4.61
N PHE A 348 -1.65 7.58 3.28
CA PHE A 348 -1.73 8.82 2.48
C PHE A 348 -3.06 9.55 2.66
N MET A 349 -4.16 8.80 2.77
CA MET A 349 -5.47 9.39 3.05
C MET A 349 -5.52 9.99 4.45
N TYR A 350 -5.05 9.25 5.45
CA TYR A 350 -5.18 9.64 6.85
C TYR A 350 -4.23 10.78 7.23
N CYS A 351 -2.95 10.64 6.89
CA CYS A 351 -1.91 11.60 7.30
C CYS A 351 -1.76 12.75 6.30
N GLY A 352 -2.19 12.57 5.05
CA GLY A 352 -2.05 13.57 3.99
C GLY A 352 -3.38 14.20 3.57
N ALA A 353 -4.25 13.40 2.95
CA ALA A 353 -5.43 13.90 2.24
C ALA A 353 -6.46 14.57 3.16
N ILE A 354 -6.86 13.88 4.23
CA ILE A 354 -7.88 14.37 5.17
C ILE A 354 -7.46 15.67 5.85
N PRO A 355 -6.27 15.79 6.47
CA PRO A 355 -5.85 17.04 7.11
C PRO A 355 -5.70 18.18 6.10
N ALA A 356 -5.11 17.94 4.92
CA ALA A 356 -4.96 18.97 3.90
C ALA A 356 -6.32 19.47 3.38
N ALA A 357 -7.26 18.56 3.10
CA ALA A 357 -8.61 18.91 2.68
C ALA A 357 -9.36 19.73 3.75
N LYS A 358 -9.20 19.36 5.03
CA LYS A 358 -9.80 20.09 6.16
C LYS A 358 -9.23 21.49 6.29
N LEU A 359 -7.91 21.65 6.15
CA LEU A 359 -7.25 22.96 6.20
C LEU A 359 -7.74 23.90 5.09
N ALA A 360 -7.96 23.36 3.89
CA ALA A 360 -8.47 24.12 2.74
C ALA A 360 -10.01 24.20 2.69
N SER A 361 -10.74 23.58 3.62
CA SER A 361 -12.22 23.59 3.62
C SER A 361 -12.86 24.97 3.64
N PRO A 362 -12.31 26.01 4.31
CA PRO A 362 -12.87 27.37 4.26
C PRO A 362 -12.80 28.02 2.87
N LEU A 363 -11.91 27.53 1.99
CA LEU A 363 -11.73 28.03 0.62
C LEU A 363 -12.71 27.40 -0.39
N GLY A 364 -13.62 26.54 0.09
CA GLY A 364 -14.67 25.92 -0.70
C GLY A 364 -14.36 24.48 -1.14
N PRO A 365 -15.36 23.78 -1.73
CA PRO A 365 -15.27 22.34 -2.00
C PRO A 365 -14.16 21.96 -2.99
N THR A 366 -13.94 22.76 -4.03
CA THR A 366 -12.91 22.50 -5.04
C THR A 366 -11.51 22.62 -4.46
N ALA A 367 -11.24 23.69 -3.72
CA ALA A 367 -9.97 23.88 -3.03
C ALA A 367 -9.70 22.76 -2.01
N SER A 368 -10.72 22.37 -1.24
CA SER A 368 -10.63 21.24 -0.31
C SER A 368 -10.26 19.92 -1.01
N ARG A 369 -10.89 19.61 -2.15
CA ARG A 369 -10.60 18.39 -2.94
C ARG A 369 -9.19 18.39 -3.50
N LEU A 370 -8.77 19.50 -4.10
CA LEU A 370 -7.42 19.64 -4.65
C LEU A 370 -6.35 19.56 -3.55
N ALA A 371 -6.57 20.23 -2.41
CA ALA A 371 -5.68 20.13 -1.27
C ALA A 371 -5.61 18.69 -0.73
N GLY A 372 -6.73 17.97 -0.69
CA GLY A 372 -6.74 16.54 -0.32
C GLY A 372 -5.92 15.67 -1.28
N LEU A 373 -6.08 15.86 -2.60
CA LEU A 373 -5.26 15.18 -3.60
C LEU A 373 -3.77 15.49 -3.43
N MET A 374 -3.41 16.76 -3.31
CA MET A 374 -2.02 17.18 -3.12
C MET A 374 -1.45 16.70 -1.79
N GLY A 375 -2.24 16.68 -0.72
CA GLY A 375 -1.84 16.13 0.57
C GLY A 375 -1.55 14.64 0.53
N ALA A 376 -2.35 13.85 -0.21
CA ALA A 376 -2.07 12.44 -0.45
C ALA A 376 -0.75 12.23 -1.20
N MET A 377 -0.53 13.02 -2.25
CA MET A 377 0.67 12.95 -3.09
C MET A 377 1.93 13.41 -2.35
N LEU A 378 1.81 14.46 -1.53
CA LEU A 378 2.87 14.91 -0.65
C LEU A 378 3.28 13.81 0.33
N MET A 379 2.31 13.15 0.97
CA MET A 379 2.59 12.05 1.90
C MET A 379 3.24 10.84 1.20
N SER A 380 2.84 10.55 -0.04
CA SER A 380 3.53 9.57 -0.89
C SER A 380 4.98 9.98 -1.17
N GLY A 381 5.21 11.24 -1.52
CA GLY A 381 6.55 11.79 -1.73
C GLY A 381 7.44 11.69 -0.50
N ILE A 382 6.94 12.13 0.66
CA ILE A 382 7.65 12.06 1.94
C ILE A 382 8.00 10.62 2.29
N MET A 383 7.11 9.65 2.03
CA MET A 383 7.42 8.23 2.27
C MET A 383 8.66 7.78 1.48
N HIS A 384 8.74 8.14 0.20
CA HIS A 384 9.88 7.77 -0.65
C HIS A 384 11.16 8.51 -0.27
N GLU A 385 11.04 9.80 0.09
CA GLU A 385 12.16 10.61 0.55
C GLU A 385 12.72 10.09 1.88
N TRP A 386 11.84 9.79 2.84
CA TRP A 386 12.19 9.14 4.11
C TRP A 386 12.86 7.79 3.88
N GLY A 387 12.31 7.01 2.95
CA GLY A 387 12.85 5.71 2.55
C GLY A 387 14.33 5.80 2.18
N LEU A 388 14.73 6.82 1.43
CA LEU A 388 16.13 7.05 1.06
C LEU A 388 16.95 7.64 2.21
N ILE A 389 16.52 8.77 2.79
CA ILE A 389 17.32 9.51 3.79
C ILE A 389 17.62 8.64 5.02
N SER A 390 16.71 7.74 5.37
CA SER A 390 16.86 6.91 6.57
C SER A 390 17.76 5.69 6.39
N ILE A 391 18.26 5.44 5.17
CA ILE A 391 19.13 4.31 4.84
C ILE A 391 20.36 4.70 4.02
N VAL A 392 20.51 5.96 3.62
CA VAL A 392 21.72 6.47 2.96
C VAL A 392 22.27 7.66 3.73
N LYS A 393 23.57 7.90 3.65
CA LYS A 393 24.19 9.06 4.33
C LYS A 393 23.91 10.37 3.60
N ASP A 394 23.62 10.33 2.30
CA ASP A 394 23.48 11.52 1.47
C ASP A 394 22.04 12.04 1.45
N PHE A 395 21.84 13.18 2.11
CA PHE A 395 20.58 13.91 2.09
C PHE A 395 20.38 14.68 0.77
N ASP A 396 19.22 14.49 0.11
CA ASP A 396 18.84 15.26 -1.08
C ASP A 396 18.09 16.53 -0.69
N SER A 397 18.76 17.68 -0.63
CA SER A 397 18.07 18.95 -0.35
C SER A 397 17.11 19.37 -1.48
N SER A 398 17.19 18.74 -2.65
CA SER A 398 16.32 19.07 -3.78
C SER A 398 14.97 18.35 -3.76
N PHE A 399 14.77 17.39 -2.84
CA PHE A 399 13.51 16.64 -2.65
C PHE A 399 12.95 16.04 -3.96
N ARG A 400 13.83 15.50 -4.81
CA ARG A 400 13.49 15.00 -6.14
C ARG A 400 12.37 13.97 -6.12
N THR A 401 12.37 13.04 -5.16
CA THR A 401 11.32 12.02 -5.07
C THR A 401 9.98 12.64 -4.70
N THR A 402 9.97 13.59 -3.77
CA THR A 402 8.74 14.30 -3.38
C THR A 402 8.17 15.11 -4.54
N LYS A 403 9.02 15.80 -5.32
CA LYS A 403 8.61 16.55 -6.51
C LYS A 403 7.93 15.65 -7.54
N PHE A 404 8.46 14.46 -7.81
CA PHE A 404 7.83 13.50 -8.71
C PHE A 404 6.36 13.22 -8.34
N PHE A 405 6.09 12.83 -7.08
CA PHE A 405 4.73 12.52 -6.65
C PHE A 405 3.81 13.74 -6.65
N LEU A 406 4.31 14.93 -6.27
CA LEU A 406 3.52 16.16 -6.38
C LEU A 406 3.13 16.44 -7.83
N MET A 407 4.02 16.23 -8.79
CA MET A 407 3.72 16.40 -10.21
C MET A 407 2.75 15.35 -10.74
N ILE A 408 2.71 14.14 -10.19
CA ILE A 408 1.59 13.22 -10.45
C ILE A 408 0.26 13.82 -9.97
N GLY A 409 0.24 14.45 -8.78
CA GLY A 409 -0.92 15.17 -8.26
C GLY A 409 -1.39 16.29 -9.19
N VAL A 410 -0.45 17.08 -9.70
CA VAL A 410 -0.72 18.12 -10.72
C VAL A 410 -1.32 17.52 -11.98
N GLY A 411 -0.76 16.42 -12.49
CA GLY A 411 -1.30 15.72 -13.66
C GLY A 411 -2.74 15.23 -13.46
N ILE A 412 -3.07 14.68 -12.30
CA ILE A 412 -4.44 14.28 -11.95
C ILE A 412 -5.38 15.50 -11.85
N ALA A 413 -4.90 16.61 -11.30
CA ALA A 413 -5.68 17.85 -11.25
C ALA A 413 -5.95 18.39 -12.67
N ILE A 414 -4.98 18.31 -13.57
CA ILE A 414 -5.15 18.67 -14.99
C ILE A 414 -6.21 17.77 -15.65
N GLU A 415 -6.18 16.45 -15.43
CA GLU A 415 -7.22 15.54 -15.94
C GLU A 415 -8.63 15.93 -15.45
N ALA A 416 -8.75 16.34 -14.19
CA ALA A 416 -10.01 16.81 -13.62
C ALA A 416 -10.48 18.12 -14.27
N ILE A 417 -9.57 19.07 -14.51
CA ILE A 417 -9.88 20.35 -15.19
C ILE A 417 -10.28 20.11 -16.64
N ILE A 418 -9.55 19.28 -17.38
CA ILE A 418 -9.90 18.91 -18.76
C ILE A 418 -11.32 18.35 -18.81
N LYS A 419 -11.65 17.42 -17.91
CA LYS A 419 -13.00 16.87 -17.81
C LYS A 419 -14.04 17.94 -17.47
N GLN A 420 -13.72 18.87 -16.58
CA GLN A 420 -14.64 19.93 -16.17
C GLN A 420 -14.91 20.94 -17.30
N VAL A 421 -13.88 21.33 -18.05
CA VAL A 421 -13.96 22.35 -19.11
C VAL A 421 -14.51 21.77 -20.40
N THR A 422 -14.04 20.59 -20.81
CA THR A 422 -14.36 20.01 -22.12
C THR A 422 -15.48 18.98 -22.07
N GLY A 423 -15.83 18.47 -20.88
CA GLY A 423 -16.73 17.33 -20.71
C GLY A 423 -16.08 15.97 -20.99
N TYR A 424 -14.91 15.95 -21.65
CA TYR A 424 -14.22 14.72 -22.03
C TYR A 424 -13.31 14.19 -20.93
N LYS A 425 -13.42 12.90 -20.64
CA LYS A 425 -12.52 12.20 -19.74
C LYS A 425 -11.30 11.70 -20.51
N VAL A 426 -10.10 12.01 -20.01
CA VAL A 426 -8.84 11.43 -20.51
C VAL A 426 -8.94 9.91 -20.51
N SER A 427 -8.86 9.32 -21.71
CA SER A 427 -9.08 7.89 -21.94
C SER A 427 -8.54 7.45 -23.30
N GLY A 428 -8.58 6.14 -23.57
CA GLY A 428 -8.17 5.56 -24.84
C GLY A 428 -6.67 5.67 -25.11
N ASN A 429 -6.27 5.57 -26.37
CA ASN A 429 -4.86 5.56 -26.77
C ASN A 429 -4.15 6.90 -26.49
N LEU A 430 -4.82 8.03 -26.75
CA LEU A 430 -4.29 9.36 -26.40
C LEU A 430 -4.12 9.52 -24.88
N GLY A 431 -5.07 8.99 -24.11
CA GLY A 431 -4.95 8.93 -22.65
C GLY A 431 -3.76 8.08 -22.18
N ARG A 432 -3.45 6.97 -22.85
CA ARG A 432 -2.23 6.19 -22.56
C ARG A 432 -0.97 7.00 -22.85
N ILE A 433 -0.90 7.66 -24.00
CA ILE A 433 0.24 8.53 -24.34
C ILE A 433 0.42 9.63 -23.30
N TRP A 434 -0.68 10.28 -22.89
CA TRP A 434 -0.68 11.26 -21.81
C TRP A 434 -0.18 10.68 -20.48
N THR A 435 -0.74 9.55 -20.07
CA THR A 435 -0.45 8.91 -18.77
C THR A 435 1.02 8.51 -18.67
N PHE A 436 1.50 7.75 -19.64
CA PHE A 436 2.89 7.27 -19.63
C PHE A 436 3.87 8.38 -20.00
N GLY A 437 3.51 9.31 -20.88
CA GLY A 437 4.33 10.50 -21.16
C GLY A 437 4.55 11.34 -19.92
N TRP A 438 3.49 11.63 -19.15
CA TRP A 438 3.58 12.39 -17.90
C TRP A 438 4.39 11.66 -16.83
N ILE A 439 4.13 10.36 -16.61
CA ILE A 439 4.90 9.55 -15.67
C ILE A 439 6.38 9.54 -16.06
N THR A 440 6.68 9.21 -17.31
CA THR A 440 8.05 9.09 -17.81
C THR A 440 8.83 10.41 -17.70
N LEU A 441 8.21 11.53 -18.04
CA LEU A 441 8.81 12.86 -17.91
C LEU A 441 9.26 13.14 -16.48
N TRP A 442 8.37 12.95 -15.50
CA TRP A 442 8.63 13.31 -14.11
C TRP A 442 9.39 12.23 -13.32
N CYS A 443 9.31 10.97 -13.74
CA CYS A 443 9.96 9.84 -13.06
C CYS A 443 11.49 9.95 -13.09
N THR A 444 12.06 10.69 -14.07
CA THR A 444 13.49 11.04 -14.13
C THR A 444 14.01 11.56 -12.80
N LEU A 445 13.28 12.48 -12.16
CA LEU A 445 13.66 13.03 -10.85
C LEU A 445 13.85 11.94 -9.80
N MET A 446 12.86 11.06 -9.65
CA MET A 446 12.90 9.99 -8.66
C MET A 446 13.99 8.97 -8.99
N MET A 447 14.08 8.55 -10.25
CA MET A 447 15.06 7.55 -10.69
C MET A 447 16.50 8.07 -10.56
N ASP A 448 16.77 9.33 -10.92
CA ASP A 448 18.08 9.94 -10.73
C ASP A 448 18.46 9.97 -9.23
N ALA A 449 17.51 10.26 -8.34
CA ALA A 449 17.76 10.23 -6.90
C ALA A 449 18.07 8.83 -6.37
N TRP A 450 17.45 7.79 -6.94
CA TRP A 450 17.65 6.38 -6.58
C TRP A 450 18.97 5.84 -7.13
N LEU A 451 19.25 6.10 -8.41
CA LEU A 451 20.49 5.69 -9.08
C LEU A 451 21.72 6.35 -8.47
N ALA A 452 21.66 7.66 -8.17
CA ALA A 452 22.75 8.38 -7.51
C ALA A 452 23.12 7.82 -6.14
N ARG A 453 22.19 7.08 -5.51
CA ARG A 453 22.36 6.49 -4.19
C ARG A 453 22.74 5.01 -4.22
N GLY A 454 22.90 4.43 -5.41
CA GLY A 454 23.36 3.06 -5.58
C GLY A 454 22.28 2.06 -6.03
N MET A 455 21.08 2.50 -6.41
CA MET A 455 20.12 1.57 -7.03
C MET A 455 20.75 0.89 -8.26
N GLY A 456 20.64 -0.44 -8.32
CA GLY A 456 21.24 -1.25 -9.39
C GLY A 456 22.76 -1.43 -9.27
N LYS A 457 23.40 -0.88 -8.22
CA LYS A 457 24.84 -1.00 -7.93
C LYS A 457 25.12 -1.51 -6.51
N ALA A 458 24.17 -1.35 -5.59
CA ALA A 458 24.26 -1.70 -4.18
C ALA A 458 24.48 -3.20 -3.98
N GLY A 459 25.75 -3.59 -3.81
CA GLY A 459 26.16 -4.99 -3.68
C GLY A 459 25.86 -5.87 -4.91
N ILE A 460 25.40 -5.27 -6.01
CA ILE A 460 25.03 -5.96 -7.24
C ILE A 460 26.13 -5.71 -8.27
N ARG A 461 26.99 -6.70 -8.49
CA ARG A 461 28.02 -6.70 -9.53
C ARG A 461 27.53 -7.65 -10.62
N THR A 462 26.87 -7.10 -11.62
CA THR A 462 26.44 -7.87 -12.77
C THR A 462 27.38 -7.57 -13.92
N PRO A 463 28.12 -8.57 -14.42
CA PRO A 463 28.81 -8.44 -15.70
C PRO A 463 27.84 -7.96 -16.79
N CYS A 464 28.39 -7.30 -17.81
CA CYS A 464 27.60 -6.82 -18.94
C CYS A 464 26.96 -8.00 -19.68
N GLU A 465 27.70 -9.10 -19.81
CA GLU A 465 27.21 -10.34 -20.39
C GLU A 465 26.39 -11.13 -19.37
N VAL A 466 25.14 -11.42 -19.74
CA VAL A 466 24.21 -12.21 -18.90
C VAL A 466 24.71 -13.63 -18.69
N THR A 467 25.49 -14.17 -19.63
CA THR A 467 26.10 -15.50 -19.53
C THR A 467 27.04 -15.65 -18.34
N ASP A 468 27.60 -14.53 -17.87
CA ASP A 468 28.53 -14.52 -16.74
C ASP A 468 27.80 -14.34 -15.40
N TRP A 469 26.47 -14.23 -15.42
CA TRP A 469 25.69 -14.16 -14.19
C TRP A 469 25.65 -15.53 -13.54
N SER A 470 25.92 -15.56 -12.23
CA SER A 470 25.83 -16.80 -11.48
C SER A 470 24.39 -17.34 -11.42
N TRP A 471 24.22 -18.66 -11.45
CA TRP A 471 22.92 -19.33 -11.40
C TRP A 471 21.97 -18.83 -10.29
N PRO A 472 22.40 -18.44 -9.07
CA PRO A 472 21.47 -17.95 -8.05
C PRO A 472 20.71 -16.69 -8.47
N ARG A 473 21.25 -15.88 -9.39
CA ARG A 473 20.56 -14.70 -9.94
C ARG A 473 19.28 -15.08 -10.68
N PHE A 474 19.20 -16.29 -11.23
CA PHE A 474 18.03 -16.75 -11.98
C PHE A 474 17.05 -17.50 -11.08
N PHE A 475 17.56 -18.34 -10.18
CA PHE A 475 16.73 -19.31 -9.45
C PHE A 475 16.37 -18.90 -8.01
N VAL A 476 17.13 -18.01 -7.37
CA VAL A 476 16.72 -17.45 -6.07
C VAL A 476 15.63 -16.41 -6.32
N PRO A 477 14.49 -16.44 -5.60
CA PRO A 477 13.47 -15.41 -5.71
C PRO A 477 14.08 -14.02 -5.49
N LEU A 478 13.75 -13.06 -6.37
CA LEU A 478 14.36 -11.72 -6.43
C LEU A 478 15.86 -11.70 -6.75
N GLY A 479 16.47 -12.82 -7.11
CA GLY A 479 17.89 -13.01 -7.37
C GLY A 479 18.61 -11.87 -8.10
N PRO A 480 18.08 -11.31 -9.21
CA PRO A 480 18.77 -10.25 -9.94
C PRO A 480 18.99 -8.97 -9.11
N ILE A 481 18.08 -8.69 -8.19
CA ILE A 481 18.13 -7.50 -7.34
C ILE A 481 18.66 -7.79 -5.94
N LEU A 482 19.23 -8.98 -5.69
CA LEU A 482 19.89 -9.29 -4.41
C LEU A 482 21.40 -9.05 -4.49
N PRO A 483 22.05 -8.66 -3.38
CA PRO A 483 23.50 -8.49 -3.33
C PRO A 483 24.24 -9.80 -3.58
N ASP A 484 25.39 -9.74 -4.27
CA ASP A 484 26.24 -10.90 -4.54
C ASP A 484 26.63 -11.64 -3.28
N ARG A 485 26.97 -10.91 -2.22
CA ARG A 485 27.30 -11.49 -0.91
C ARG A 485 26.20 -12.39 -0.34
N PHE A 486 24.93 -12.07 -0.62
CA PHE A 486 23.81 -12.91 -0.23
C PHE A 486 23.71 -14.14 -1.15
N LEU A 487 23.84 -13.94 -2.46
CA LEU A 487 23.75 -15.01 -3.45
C LEU A 487 24.90 -16.02 -3.35
N ASP A 488 26.09 -15.60 -2.94
CA ASP A 488 27.25 -16.45 -2.78
C ASP A 488 27.01 -17.58 -1.75
N GLN A 489 26.15 -17.35 -0.76
CA GLN A 489 25.76 -18.36 0.23
C GLN A 489 25.11 -19.61 -0.42
N PHE A 490 24.45 -19.44 -1.56
CA PHE A 490 23.83 -20.54 -2.31
C PHE A 490 24.83 -21.29 -3.20
N LYS A 491 25.93 -20.64 -3.61
CA LYS A 491 26.99 -21.30 -4.40
C LYS A 491 27.70 -22.36 -3.58
N PHE A 492 28.05 -22.04 -2.33
CA PHE A 492 28.74 -22.98 -1.43
C PHE A 492 27.87 -24.18 -1.02
N ALA A 493 26.55 -24.03 -0.98
CA ALA A 493 25.63 -25.12 -0.69
C ALA A 493 25.52 -26.17 -1.82
N SER A 494 26.06 -25.89 -3.00
CA SER A 494 26.08 -26.82 -4.15
C SER A 494 27.37 -27.65 -4.27
N THR A 495 28.33 -27.44 -3.36
CA THR A 495 29.66 -28.11 -3.35
C THR A 495 29.82 -29.09 -2.17
N ILE A 496 28.74 -29.35 -1.43
CA ILE A 496 28.60 -30.39 -0.40
C ILE A 496 27.52 -31.34 -0.89
#